data_AF-A0A220W6R0-F1
#
_entry.id   AF-A0A220W6R0-F1
#
_cell.length_a   1.000
_cell.length_b   1.000
_cell.length_c   1.000
_cell.angle_alpha   90.00
_cell.angle_beta   90.00
_cell.angle_gamma   90.00
#
_symmetry.space_group_name_H-M   'P 1'
#
loop_
_entity.id
_entity.type
_entity.pdbx_description
1 polymer ?
#
loop_
_entity_poly.entity_id
_entity_poly.type
_entity_poly.pdbx_seq_one_letter_code
_entity_poly.pdbx_strand_id
1 'polypeptide(L)'
;MTTPKKYEFTGETKEHFGVTLKQIRLLVDIAALGLSAGTVGGWIEKEDNLSHNGDAWVYGNALVSGDARVSGNALVSGDARVSGDARVSGSARVSGDARVSKTNITANRSDGYIFSVCATPDGPRIIAGCRYFTYAEAIKHWRETRGGTQLGEESLLLVKHLKAMAKLNGLDKKASS
;
A
#
# COMPACT_ATOMS: atom_id res chain seq x y z
N MET A 1 30.69 -6.46 7.54
CA MET A 1 30.57 -6.73 6.09
C MET A 1 29.20 -6.25 5.65
N THR A 2 29.11 -5.40 4.63
CA THR A 2 27.83 -4.97 4.05
C THR A 2 27.24 -6.13 3.25
N THR A 3 25.98 -6.47 3.50
CA THR A 3 25.25 -7.45 2.69
C THR A 3 25.19 -6.97 1.24
N PRO A 4 25.52 -7.81 0.24
CA PRO A 4 25.45 -7.40 -1.16
C PRO A 4 24.02 -6.98 -1.53
N LYS A 5 23.90 -5.89 -2.29
CA LYS A 5 22.59 -5.38 -2.71
C LYS A 5 22.02 -6.28 -3.83
N LYS A 6 20.81 -6.80 -3.58
CA LYS A 6 20.04 -7.58 -4.57
C LYS A 6 19.48 -6.72 -5.72
N TYR A 7 19.15 -5.46 -5.44
CA TYR A 7 18.53 -4.54 -6.38
C TYR A 7 18.93 -3.10 -6.08
N GLU A 8 18.65 -2.22 -7.03
CA GLU A 8 18.74 -0.77 -6.90
C GLU A 8 17.44 -0.09 -7.36
N PHE A 9 17.30 1.20 -7.09
CA PHE A 9 16.26 2.03 -7.70
C PHE A 9 16.70 2.47 -9.10
N THR A 10 15.78 2.41 -10.07
CA THR A 10 16.09 2.82 -11.46
C THR A 10 16.22 4.33 -11.63
N GLY A 11 15.70 5.12 -10.68
CA GLY A 11 15.51 6.56 -10.80
C GLY A 11 14.08 6.95 -11.19
N GLU A 12 13.30 6.01 -11.74
CA GLU A 12 11.89 6.23 -12.06
C GLU A 12 11.04 6.29 -10.79
N THR A 13 10.16 7.29 -10.73
CA THR A 13 9.25 7.50 -9.61
C THR A 13 7.82 7.71 -10.08
N LYS A 14 6.85 7.29 -9.25
CA LYS A 14 5.45 7.63 -9.46
C LYS A 14 4.74 7.89 -8.13
N GLU A 15 3.77 8.79 -8.17
CA GLU A 15 2.88 9.04 -7.05
C GLU A 15 1.71 8.06 -7.05
N HIS A 16 1.48 7.40 -5.93
CA HIS A 16 0.30 6.56 -5.74
C HIS A 16 -0.22 6.68 -4.32
N PHE A 17 -1.48 7.13 -4.16
CA PHE A 17 -2.08 7.37 -2.85
C PHE A 17 -1.22 8.27 -1.93
N GLY A 18 -0.68 9.36 -2.48
CA GLY A 18 0.15 10.32 -1.73
C GLY A 18 1.49 9.75 -1.24
N VAL A 19 1.94 8.63 -1.83
CA VAL A 19 3.23 8.03 -1.58
C VAL A 19 4.05 8.03 -2.88
N THR A 20 5.27 8.55 -2.80
CA THR A 20 6.27 8.44 -3.85
C THR A 20 6.84 7.03 -3.89
N LEU A 21 6.53 6.29 -4.93
CA LEU A 21 7.08 4.96 -5.18
C LEU A 21 8.23 5.02 -6.18
N LYS A 22 9.23 4.17 -5.98
CA LYS A 22 10.44 4.07 -6.80
C LYS A 22 10.50 2.70 -7.45
N GLN A 23 10.77 2.66 -8.75
CA GLN A 23 10.90 1.39 -9.46
C GLN A 23 12.23 0.72 -9.15
N ILE A 24 12.22 -0.61 -9.01
CA ILE A 24 13.41 -1.40 -8.69
C ILE A 24 13.95 -2.13 -9.92
N ARG A 25 15.25 -2.43 -9.90
CA ARG A 25 15.93 -3.27 -10.89
C ARG A 25 16.95 -4.17 -10.22
N LEU A 26 17.02 -5.43 -10.65
CA LEU A 26 17.99 -6.40 -10.14
C LEU A 26 19.44 -5.99 -10.41
N LEU A 27 20.29 -6.19 -9.41
CA LEU A 27 21.75 -6.09 -9.54
C LEU A 27 22.42 -7.46 -9.68
N VAL A 28 21.70 -8.53 -9.37
CA VAL A 28 22.19 -9.91 -9.38
C VAL A 28 21.17 -10.83 -10.03
N ASP A 29 21.63 -11.97 -10.53
CA ASP A 29 20.74 -13.04 -10.99
C ASP A 29 20.01 -13.68 -9.80
N ILE A 30 18.72 -13.95 -9.98
CA ILE A 30 17.93 -14.79 -9.07
C ILE A 30 17.56 -16.06 -9.83
N ALA A 31 18.49 -17.02 -9.84
CA ALA A 31 18.36 -18.27 -10.61
C ALA A 31 17.09 -19.05 -10.26
N ALA A 32 16.69 -19.06 -8.98
CA ALA A 32 15.47 -19.75 -8.53
C ALA A 32 14.18 -19.20 -9.17
N LEU A 33 14.20 -17.96 -9.66
CA LEU A 33 13.10 -17.30 -10.34
C LEU A 33 13.33 -17.15 -11.85
N GLY A 34 14.48 -17.61 -12.37
CA GLY A 34 14.88 -17.41 -13.76
C GLY A 34 15.05 -15.93 -14.13
N LEU A 35 15.43 -15.07 -13.18
CA LEU A 35 15.63 -13.65 -13.42
C LEU A 35 17.11 -13.32 -13.51
N SER A 36 17.47 -12.47 -14.47
CA SER A 36 18.85 -11.99 -14.65
C SER A 36 19.05 -10.58 -14.08
N ALA A 37 20.29 -10.25 -13.75
CA ALA A 37 20.71 -8.90 -13.43
C ALA A 37 20.24 -7.92 -14.52
N GLY A 38 19.78 -6.74 -14.09
CA GLY A 38 19.16 -5.76 -14.98
C GLY A 38 17.65 -5.92 -15.17
N THR A 39 17.02 -7.01 -14.70
CA THR A 39 15.56 -7.17 -14.77
C THR A 39 14.86 -6.09 -13.95
N VAL A 40 13.96 -5.36 -14.59
CA VAL A 40 13.13 -4.32 -13.95
C VAL A 40 11.95 -4.98 -13.23
N GLY A 41 11.70 -4.56 -12.00
CA GLY A 41 10.63 -5.04 -11.15
C GLY A 41 9.51 -4.00 -10.97
N GLY A 42 8.75 -4.20 -9.90
CA GLY A 42 7.69 -3.29 -9.48
C GLY A 42 8.19 -2.11 -8.67
N TRP A 43 7.34 -1.62 -7.78
CA TRP A 43 7.50 -0.30 -7.18
C TRP A 43 7.48 -0.39 -5.67
N ILE A 44 8.47 0.21 -5.01
CA ILE A 44 8.53 0.27 -3.55
C ILE A 44 8.81 1.70 -3.07
N GLU A 45 8.33 2.08 -1.89
CA GLU A 45 8.55 3.44 -1.33
C GLU A 45 9.98 3.63 -0.83
N LYS A 46 10.47 2.68 -0.04
CA LYS A 46 11.78 2.70 0.63
C LYS A 46 12.47 1.34 0.57
N GLU A 47 13.79 1.35 0.73
CA GLU A 47 14.65 0.16 0.60
C GLU A 47 14.23 -0.96 1.56
N ASP A 48 13.70 -0.62 2.74
CA ASP A 48 13.23 -1.61 3.72
C ASP A 48 12.00 -2.42 3.27
N ASN A 49 11.27 -1.97 2.25
CA ASN A 49 10.05 -2.64 1.80
C ASN A 49 10.31 -3.98 1.13
N LEU A 50 11.49 -4.20 0.56
CA LEU A 50 11.89 -5.47 -0.06
C LEU A 50 13.25 -5.91 0.51
N SER A 51 13.30 -7.09 1.10
CA SER A 51 14.55 -7.58 1.67
C SER A 51 15.60 -7.84 0.60
N HIS A 52 16.85 -7.45 0.86
CA HIS A 52 18.00 -7.89 0.06
C HIS A 52 18.38 -9.36 0.32
N ASN A 53 17.87 -9.98 1.38
CA ASN A 53 18.10 -11.40 1.67
C ASN A 53 17.01 -12.27 1.03
N GLY A 54 17.41 -13.45 0.53
CA GLY A 54 16.51 -14.40 -0.13
C GLY A 54 15.99 -13.93 -1.49
N ASP A 55 15.10 -14.71 -2.07
CA ASP A 55 14.67 -14.56 -3.47
C ASP A 55 13.40 -13.70 -3.63
N ALA A 56 12.91 -13.08 -2.56
CA ALA A 56 11.70 -12.26 -2.62
C ALA A 56 11.78 -11.20 -3.74
N TRP A 57 10.70 -11.05 -4.50
CA TRP A 57 10.66 -10.13 -5.64
C TRP A 57 9.30 -9.48 -5.86
N VAL A 58 9.32 -8.23 -6.29
CA VAL A 58 8.13 -7.44 -6.66
C VAL A 58 8.17 -7.24 -8.17
N TYR A 59 7.13 -7.69 -8.88
CA TYR A 59 7.03 -7.69 -10.34
C TYR A 59 6.11 -6.58 -10.86
N GLY A 60 6.39 -6.11 -12.07
CA GLY A 60 5.43 -5.36 -12.90
C GLY A 60 4.86 -4.10 -12.23
N ASN A 61 3.54 -4.05 -12.06
CA ASN A 61 2.85 -2.90 -11.49
C ASN A 61 2.65 -2.98 -9.97
N ALA A 62 3.12 -4.03 -9.32
CA ALA A 62 2.91 -4.23 -7.90
C ALA A 62 3.55 -3.11 -7.07
N LEU A 63 2.85 -2.70 -6.01
CA LEU A 63 3.21 -1.56 -5.17
C LEU A 63 3.41 -2.03 -3.73
N VAL A 64 4.54 -1.67 -3.12
CA VAL A 64 4.82 -1.92 -1.70
C VAL A 64 5.17 -0.60 -1.00
N SER A 65 4.40 -0.21 0.01
CA SER A 65 4.57 1.08 0.70
C SER A 65 4.29 1.02 2.21
N GLY A 66 4.53 2.13 2.91
CA GLY A 66 4.48 2.21 4.37
C GLY A 66 5.58 1.36 5.00
N ASP A 67 5.26 0.76 6.14
CA ASP A 67 6.16 -0.14 6.88
C ASP A 67 6.08 -1.60 6.41
N ALA A 68 5.48 -1.84 5.25
CA ALA A 68 5.29 -3.17 4.71
C ALA A 68 6.64 -3.78 4.34
N ARG A 69 6.78 -5.10 4.49
CA ARG A 69 8.03 -5.81 4.18
C ARG A 69 7.77 -7.12 3.45
N VAL A 70 8.41 -7.27 2.30
CA VAL A 70 8.45 -8.49 1.50
C VAL A 70 9.81 -9.15 1.69
N SER A 71 9.84 -10.43 2.08
CA SER A 71 11.08 -11.14 2.46
C SER A 71 10.99 -12.65 2.23
N GLY A 72 12.09 -13.38 2.43
CA GLY A 72 12.14 -14.82 2.14
C GLY A 72 12.09 -15.07 0.64
N ASN A 73 11.15 -15.89 0.17
CA ASN A 73 10.92 -16.23 -1.24
C ASN A 73 9.56 -15.68 -1.72
N ALA A 74 9.04 -14.65 -1.06
CA ALA A 74 7.73 -14.10 -1.34
C ALA A 74 7.70 -13.35 -2.68
N LEU A 75 6.63 -13.57 -3.45
CA LEU A 75 6.45 -12.95 -4.77
C LEU A 75 5.20 -12.07 -4.77
N VAL A 76 5.35 -10.83 -5.22
CA VAL A 76 4.24 -9.88 -5.38
C VAL A 76 4.17 -9.44 -6.84
N SER A 77 3.02 -9.60 -7.49
CA SER A 77 2.86 -9.34 -8.93
C SER A 77 1.48 -8.80 -9.31
N GLY A 78 1.29 -8.46 -10.59
CA GLY A 78 0.05 -7.84 -11.08
C GLY A 78 -0.11 -6.41 -10.57
N ASP A 79 -1.35 -6.02 -10.28
CA ASP A 79 -1.70 -4.71 -9.71
C ASP A 79 -1.82 -4.75 -8.17
N ALA A 80 -1.15 -5.73 -7.55
CA ALA A 80 -1.21 -5.96 -6.11
C ALA A 80 -0.63 -4.80 -5.32
N ARG A 81 -1.26 -4.53 -4.16
CA ARG A 81 -0.89 -3.44 -3.25
C ARG A 81 -0.64 -3.99 -1.86
N VAL A 82 0.59 -3.85 -1.38
CA VAL A 82 1.02 -4.26 -0.04
C VAL A 82 1.39 -3.00 0.74
N SER A 83 0.65 -2.67 1.80
CA SER A 83 0.85 -1.40 2.51
C SER A 83 0.60 -1.47 4.02
N GLY A 84 0.87 -0.36 4.71
CA GLY A 84 0.83 -0.28 6.18
C GLY A 84 1.93 -1.15 6.79
N ASP A 85 1.64 -1.91 7.85
CA ASP A 85 2.61 -2.79 8.52
C ASP A 85 2.64 -4.24 7.97
N ALA A 86 2.20 -4.46 6.73
CA ALA A 86 2.07 -5.82 6.18
C ALA A 86 3.41 -6.57 6.16
N ARG A 87 3.40 -7.86 6.49
CA ARG A 87 4.55 -8.75 6.35
C ARG A 87 4.19 -9.86 5.35
N VAL A 88 4.89 -9.90 4.23
CA VAL A 88 4.77 -10.96 3.23
C VAL A 88 6.10 -11.72 3.23
N SER A 89 6.11 -12.97 3.68
CA SER A 89 7.33 -13.74 3.89
C SER A 89 7.15 -15.22 3.58
N GLY A 90 8.25 -15.98 3.61
CA GLY A 90 8.25 -17.40 3.26
C GLY A 90 8.02 -17.57 1.76
N SER A 91 7.19 -18.53 1.37
CA SER A 91 6.87 -18.84 -0.04
C SER A 91 5.55 -18.21 -0.52
N ALA A 92 5.10 -17.12 0.12
CA ALA A 92 3.83 -16.47 -0.18
C ALA A 92 3.79 -15.89 -1.61
N ARG A 93 2.62 -15.96 -2.26
CA ARG A 93 2.37 -15.38 -3.58
C ARG A 93 1.17 -14.44 -3.49
N VAL A 94 1.37 -13.18 -3.85
CA VAL A 94 0.34 -12.14 -3.89
C VAL A 94 0.25 -11.63 -5.32
N SER A 95 -0.90 -11.79 -5.98
CA SER A 95 -1.04 -11.50 -7.41
C SER A 95 -2.44 -10.97 -7.76
N GLY A 96 -2.57 -10.35 -8.94
CA GLY A 96 -3.82 -9.75 -9.41
C GLY A 96 -4.15 -8.44 -8.68
N ASP A 97 -5.42 -8.14 -8.47
CA ASP A 97 -5.90 -6.93 -7.76
C ASP A 97 -5.86 -7.06 -6.23
N ALA A 98 -4.91 -7.83 -5.70
CA ALA A 98 -4.83 -8.13 -4.27
C ALA A 98 -4.46 -6.91 -3.43
N ARG A 99 -5.06 -6.78 -2.25
CA ARG A 99 -4.73 -5.74 -1.26
C ARG A 99 -4.34 -6.40 0.06
N VAL A 100 -3.08 -6.21 0.48
CA VAL A 100 -2.53 -6.77 1.72
C VAL A 100 -2.17 -5.61 2.65
N SER A 101 -2.75 -5.60 3.84
CA SER A 101 -2.47 -4.60 4.88
C SER A 101 -2.70 -5.23 6.26
N LYS A 102 -1.94 -4.82 7.28
CA LYS A 102 -2.07 -5.38 8.64
C LYS A 102 -3.39 -5.01 9.32
N THR A 103 -3.88 -3.80 9.08
CA THR A 103 -5.15 -3.34 9.62
C THR A 103 -5.84 -2.47 8.59
N ASN A 104 -7.01 -2.91 8.15
CA ASN A 104 -7.91 -2.15 7.30
C ASN A 104 -9.28 -2.12 7.97
N ILE A 105 -9.77 -0.92 8.29
CA ILE A 105 -11.16 -0.77 8.73
C ILE A 105 -11.94 -0.37 7.48
N THR A 106 -12.83 -1.26 7.05
CA THR A 106 -13.66 -1.07 5.86
C THR A 106 -15.10 -0.79 6.24
N ALA A 107 -15.77 0.04 5.46
CA ALA A 107 -17.20 0.23 5.56
C ALA A 107 -17.82 0.40 4.17
N ASN A 108 -19.01 -0.16 3.96
CA ASN A 108 -19.68 -0.18 2.68
C ASN A 108 -20.83 0.82 2.68
N ARG A 109 -20.94 1.61 1.61
CA ARG A 109 -22.14 2.40 1.32
C ARG A 109 -23.22 1.50 0.71
N SER A 110 -24.49 1.91 0.80
CA SER A 110 -25.63 1.11 0.32
C SER A 110 -25.54 0.71 -1.17
N ASP A 111 -24.83 1.48 -1.99
CA ASP A 111 -24.56 1.18 -3.41
C ASP A 111 -23.36 0.25 -3.65
N GLY A 112 -22.81 -0.38 -2.60
CA GLY A 112 -21.65 -1.25 -2.67
C GLY A 112 -20.31 -0.51 -2.75
N TYR A 113 -20.32 0.83 -2.67
CA TYR A 113 -19.09 1.62 -2.73
C TYR A 113 -18.30 1.49 -1.42
N ILE A 114 -17.09 0.92 -1.54
CA ILE A 114 -16.24 0.58 -0.39
C ILE A 114 -15.40 1.78 0.03
N PHE A 115 -15.47 2.09 1.32
CA PHE A 115 -14.54 2.97 2.01
C PHE A 115 -13.60 2.12 2.87
N SER A 116 -12.35 2.53 2.93
CA SER A 116 -11.35 1.94 3.83
C SER A 116 -10.53 3.04 4.48
N VAL A 117 -9.92 2.73 5.61
CA VAL A 117 -8.89 3.57 6.21
C VAL A 117 -7.60 2.76 6.37
N CYS A 118 -6.49 3.36 5.97
CA CYS A 118 -5.17 2.82 6.24
C CYS A 118 -4.34 3.82 7.06
N ALA A 119 -3.37 3.31 7.81
CA ALA A 119 -2.35 4.14 8.45
C ALA A 119 -1.29 4.56 7.43
N THR A 120 -0.78 5.78 7.56
CA THR A 120 0.40 6.28 6.84
C THR A 120 1.32 7.06 7.80
N PRO A 121 2.57 7.36 7.39
CA PRO A 121 3.49 8.15 8.21
C PRO A 121 2.92 9.51 8.66
N ASP A 122 2.12 10.15 7.80
CA ASP A 122 1.52 11.47 8.06
C ASP A 122 0.10 11.42 8.63
N GLY A 123 -0.36 10.24 9.02
CA GLY A 123 -1.66 10.00 9.65
C GLY A 123 -2.68 9.30 8.75
N PRO A 124 -3.81 8.83 9.31
CA PRO A 124 -4.73 7.94 8.60
C PRO A 124 -5.37 8.56 7.36
N ARG A 125 -5.58 7.73 6.35
CA ARG A 125 -6.12 8.14 5.05
C ARG A 125 -7.33 7.31 4.66
N ILE A 126 -8.38 7.99 4.22
CA ILE A 126 -9.57 7.37 3.64
C ILE A 126 -9.27 7.00 2.18
N ILE A 127 -9.46 5.73 1.85
CA ILE A 127 -9.43 5.20 0.50
C ILE A 127 -10.86 4.92 0.06
N ALA A 128 -11.28 5.53 -1.04
CA ALA A 128 -12.58 5.28 -1.64
C ALA A 128 -12.42 5.21 -3.18
N GLY A 129 -12.58 4.01 -3.75
CA GLY A 129 -12.19 3.74 -5.14
C GLY A 129 -10.70 4.00 -5.38
N CYS A 130 -10.38 4.81 -6.39
CA CYS A 130 -9.00 5.24 -6.68
C CYS A 130 -8.57 6.52 -5.95
N ARG A 131 -9.38 7.02 -5.01
CA ARG A 131 -9.13 8.29 -4.31
C ARG A 131 -8.48 8.08 -2.96
N TYR A 132 -7.67 9.06 -2.59
CA TYR A 132 -6.96 9.14 -1.31
C TYR A 132 -7.24 10.47 -0.63
N PHE A 133 -7.66 10.41 0.62
CA PHE A 133 -8.07 11.63 1.33
C PHE A 133 -7.62 11.62 2.79
N THR A 134 -7.24 12.79 3.30
CA THR A 134 -7.45 13.11 4.71
C THR A 134 -8.95 13.06 5.03
N TYR A 135 -9.31 12.94 6.30
CA TYR A 135 -10.72 13.01 6.70
C TYR A 135 -11.39 14.31 6.25
N ALA A 136 -10.67 15.44 6.30
CA ALA A 136 -11.21 16.74 5.90
C ALA A 136 -11.48 16.81 4.39
N GLU A 137 -10.53 16.33 3.58
CA GLU A 137 -10.71 16.25 2.12
C GLU A 137 -11.86 15.32 1.74
N ALA A 138 -12.01 14.17 2.40
CA ALA A 138 -13.11 13.23 2.15
C ALA A 138 -14.48 13.87 2.46
N ILE A 139 -14.57 14.60 3.59
CA ILE A 139 -15.80 15.32 3.97
C ILE A 139 -16.12 16.40 2.94
N LYS A 140 -15.13 17.21 2.55
CA LYS A 140 -15.31 18.27 1.55
C LYS A 140 -15.77 17.69 0.21
N HIS A 141 -15.06 16.69 -0.30
CA HIS A 141 -15.35 16.04 -1.57
C HIS A 141 -16.78 15.49 -1.63
N TRP A 142 -17.26 14.80 -0.59
CA TRP A 142 -18.62 14.24 -0.59
C TRP A 142 -19.73 15.26 -0.34
N ARG A 143 -19.44 16.36 0.39
CA ARG A 143 -20.36 17.50 0.46
C ARG A 143 -20.53 18.17 -0.91
N GLU A 144 -19.44 18.36 -1.64
CA GLU A 144 -19.46 19.05 -2.93
C GLU A 144 -20.07 18.18 -4.04
N THR A 145 -19.72 16.90 -4.10
CA THR A 145 -20.13 16.03 -5.21
C THR A 145 -21.48 15.33 -5.00
N ARG A 146 -21.94 15.20 -3.75
CA ARG A 146 -23.17 14.45 -3.40
C ARG A 146 -23.99 15.08 -2.26
N GLY A 147 -23.75 16.34 -1.92
CA GLY A 147 -24.49 17.03 -0.86
C GLY A 147 -26.00 17.03 -1.09
N GLY A 148 -26.77 16.87 -0.01
CA GLY A 148 -28.23 16.81 -0.07
C GLY A 148 -28.82 15.50 -0.62
N THR A 149 -27.99 14.48 -0.87
CA THR A 149 -28.45 13.15 -1.28
C THR A 149 -28.23 12.11 -0.17
N GLN A 150 -29.05 11.05 -0.16
CA GLN A 150 -28.87 9.92 0.76
C GLN A 150 -27.46 9.33 0.67
N LEU A 151 -26.95 9.11 -0.56
CA LEU A 151 -25.58 8.58 -0.74
C LEU A 151 -24.50 9.55 -0.22
N GLY A 152 -24.75 10.86 -0.28
CA GLY A 152 -23.87 11.86 0.32
C GLY A 152 -23.87 11.76 1.85
N GLU A 153 -25.05 11.69 2.47
CA GLU A 153 -25.20 11.52 3.92
C GLU A 153 -24.55 10.24 4.43
N GLU A 154 -24.80 9.11 3.77
CA GLU A 154 -24.14 7.85 4.07
C GLU A 154 -22.62 7.99 3.98
N SER A 155 -22.09 8.61 2.92
CA SER A 155 -20.65 8.81 2.76
C SER A 155 -20.04 9.60 3.93
N LEU A 156 -20.72 10.65 4.41
CA LEU A 156 -20.26 11.44 5.55
C LEU A 156 -20.31 10.66 6.86
N LEU A 157 -21.36 9.86 7.08
CA LEU A 157 -21.49 8.98 8.24
C LEU A 157 -20.40 7.89 8.24
N LEU A 158 -20.11 7.30 7.07
CA LEU A 158 -19.04 6.32 6.92
C LEU A 158 -17.68 6.94 7.24
N VAL A 159 -17.37 8.15 6.74
CA VAL A 159 -16.13 8.86 7.08
C VAL A 159 -16.04 9.13 8.60
N LYS A 160 -17.14 9.52 9.24
CA LYS A 160 -17.20 9.71 10.70
C LYS A 160 -16.94 8.41 11.46
N HIS A 161 -17.58 7.32 11.05
CA HIS A 161 -17.41 5.99 11.64
C HIS A 161 -15.96 5.51 11.50
N LEU A 162 -15.39 5.56 10.29
CA LEU A 162 -14.02 5.15 10.01
C LEU A 162 -13.00 5.96 10.81
N LYS A 163 -13.20 7.28 10.94
CA LYS A 163 -12.35 8.13 11.79
C LYS A 163 -12.37 7.69 13.24
N ALA A 164 -13.56 7.39 13.79
CA ALA A 164 -13.69 6.94 15.16
C ALA A 164 -13.00 5.58 15.37
N MET A 165 -13.22 4.63 14.47
CA MET A 165 -12.61 3.30 14.52
C MET A 165 -11.09 3.37 14.38
N ALA A 166 -10.57 4.21 13.47
CA ALA A 166 -9.13 4.39 13.30
C ALA A 166 -8.46 4.89 14.58
N LYS A 167 -9.08 5.87 15.26
CA LYS A 167 -8.62 6.37 16.56
C LYS A 167 -8.62 5.29 17.64
N LEU A 168 -9.70 4.52 17.75
CA LEU A 168 -9.81 3.43 18.73
C LEU A 168 -8.74 2.35 18.51
N ASN A 169 -8.41 2.07 17.25
CA ASN A 169 -7.39 1.08 16.88
C ASN A 169 -5.98 1.67 16.79
N GLY A 170 -5.79 2.94 17.17
CA GLY A 170 -4.48 3.59 17.25
C GLY A 170 -3.80 3.83 15.91
N LEU A 171 -4.54 3.89 14.79
CA LEU A 171 -3.98 4.20 13.46
C LEU A 171 -3.46 5.65 13.38
N ASP A 172 -3.89 6.51 14.31
CA ASP A 172 -3.45 7.89 14.48
C ASP A 172 -2.17 8.03 15.33
N LYS A 173 -1.70 6.95 15.97
CA LYS A 173 -0.46 6.97 16.73
C LYS A 173 0.72 6.85 15.76
N LYS A 174 1.68 7.78 15.84
CA LYS A 174 2.98 7.59 15.19
C LYS A 174 3.58 6.29 15.70
N ALA A 175 4.07 5.44 14.78
CA ALA A 175 4.83 4.26 15.16
C ALA A 175 5.94 4.71 16.11
N SER A 176 5.91 4.19 17.35
CA SER A 176 6.97 4.42 18.33
C SER A 176 8.29 3.94 17.72
N SER A 177 9.24 4.87 17.58
CA SER A 177 10.63 4.65 17.18
C SER A 177 11.33 3.61 18.04
#